data_AF-A0A538Q4N0-F1
#
_entry.id   AF-A0A538Q4N0-F1
#
_cell.length_a   1.000
_cell.length_b   1.000
_cell.length_c   1.000
_cell.angle_alpha   90.00
_cell.angle_beta   90.00
_cell.angle_gamma   90.00
#
_symmetry.space_group_name_H-M   'P 1'
#
loop_
_entity.id
_entity.type
_entity.pdbx_description
1 polymer ?
#
loop_
_entity_poly.entity_id
_entity_poly.type
_entity_poly.pdbx_seq_one_letter_code
_entity_poly.pdbx_strand_id
1 'polypeptide(L)'
;MVSSQNSWHWDGHRLEARPAPAGIATGPSGELWGFDATSLVHWDGTAWQPQSEPFPDADQGGWRVNAIFPTGNTVWGVGGNVVKWDTGKPSTPDLPAPAQGFFGPDYYELTSVWASSPDDVWACGGTQVLHWDGHAWHRFHLPGPRLVAIAGSGHDVWAVGDLGVIYHLRGPDGRR
;
A
#
# COMPACT_ATOMS: atom_id res chain seq x y z
N MET A 1 -6.46 20.19 -8.25
CA MET A 1 -5.39 20.86 -7.47
C MET A 1 -5.54 20.43 -6.02
N VAL A 2 -4.90 19.33 -5.62
CA VAL A 2 -4.86 18.91 -4.21
C VAL A 2 -3.47 19.24 -3.71
N SER A 3 -3.40 20.21 -2.80
CA SER A 3 -2.14 20.71 -2.24
C SER A 3 -1.52 19.65 -1.33
N SER A 4 -0.23 19.37 -1.51
CA SER A 4 0.60 18.74 -0.49
C SER A 4 0.35 19.42 0.86
N GLN A 5 0.01 18.67 1.91
CA GLN A 5 -0.06 19.26 3.25
C GLN A 5 1.36 19.60 3.69
N ASN A 6 1.60 20.86 4.06
CA ASN A 6 2.87 21.25 4.63
C ASN A 6 2.91 20.81 6.10
N SER A 7 3.91 20.01 6.46
CA SER A 7 4.32 19.84 7.86
C SER A 7 5.32 20.92 8.25
N TRP A 8 5.38 21.26 9.52
CA TRP A 8 6.31 22.25 10.05
C TRP A 8 7.46 21.55 10.77
N HIS A 9 8.69 21.80 10.35
CA HIS A 9 9.91 21.26 10.95
C HIS A 9 10.70 22.38 11.64
N TRP A 10 11.19 22.15 12.87
CA TRP A 10 12.06 23.06 13.59
C TRP A 10 13.51 22.55 13.53
N ASP A 11 14.42 23.35 12.97
CA ASP A 11 15.83 22.97 12.79
C ASP A 11 16.74 23.40 13.96
N GLY A 12 16.17 23.93 15.05
CA GLY A 12 16.92 24.53 16.16
C GLY A 12 16.97 26.06 16.13
N HIS A 13 16.65 26.68 14.99
CA HIS A 13 16.73 28.13 14.78
C HIS A 13 15.50 28.73 14.06
N ARG A 14 14.81 27.96 13.20
CA ARG A 14 13.61 28.40 12.48
C ARG A 14 12.61 27.26 12.24
N LEU A 15 11.32 27.63 12.17
CA LEU A 15 10.25 26.76 11.69
C LEU A 15 10.17 26.87 10.16
N GLU A 16 10.32 25.74 9.48
CA GLU A 16 10.24 25.66 8.02
C GLU A 16 9.10 24.72 7.60
N ALA A 17 8.28 25.17 6.65
CA ALA A 17 7.27 24.34 6.03
C ALA A 17 7.94 23.37 5.05
N ARG A 18 7.69 22.07 5.22
CA ARG A 18 8.18 21.00 4.34
C ARG A 18 7.00 20.17 3.84
N PRO A 19 7.02 19.73 2.56
CA PRO A 19 6.02 18.79 2.07
C PRO A 19 5.97 17.57 3.00
N ALA A 20 4.77 17.24 3.49
CA ALA A 20 4.55 16.01 4.24
C ALA A 20 3.55 15.11 3.54
N PRO A 21 3.80 13.79 3.57
CA PRO A 21 2.85 12.82 3.07
C PRO A 21 1.59 12.77 3.97
N ALA A 22 0.47 12.35 3.40
CA ALA A 22 -0.77 12.15 4.13
C ALA A 22 -0.75 10.86 4.98
N GLY A 23 0.01 9.87 4.55
CA GLY A 23 0.27 8.63 5.29
C GLY A 23 1.73 8.21 5.18
N ILE A 24 2.20 7.41 6.14
CA ILE A 24 3.56 6.91 6.18
C ILE A 24 3.56 5.40 6.42
N ALA A 25 4.60 4.72 5.94
CA ALA A 25 4.85 3.32 6.23
C ALA A 25 6.35 3.05 6.33
N THR A 26 6.69 2.06 7.14
CA THR A 26 8.05 1.54 7.27
C THR A 26 8.13 0.13 6.73
N GLY A 27 9.28 -0.23 6.16
CA GLY A 27 9.50 -1.58 5.64
C GLY A 27 10.53 -2.37 6.43
N PRO A 28 10.74 -3.65 6.07
CA PRO A 28 11.65 -4.54 6.78
C PRO A 28 13.11 -4.10 6.75
N SER A 29 13.54 -3.25 5.81
CA SER A 29 14.91 -2.73 5.74
C SER A 29 15.12 -1.41 6.49
N GLY A 30 14.11 -0.93 7.22
CA GLY A 30 14.16 0.32 7.98
C GLY A 30 13.92 1.56 7.12
N GLU A 31 13.48 1.39 5.88
CA GLU A 31 13.07 2.46 4.99
C GLU A 31 11.79 3.13 5.49
N LEU A 32 11.67 4.45 5.29
CA LEU A 32 10.49 5.24 5.64
C LEU A 32 9.93 5.89 4.38
N TRP A 33 8.73 5.48 4.02
CA TRP A 33 8.02 5.96 2.84
C TRP A 33 6.77 6.73 3.25
N GLY A 34 6.45 7.72 2.45
CA GLY A 34 5.26 8.52 2.57
C GLY A 34 4.44 8.46 1.30
N PHE A 35 3.13 8.59 1.43
CA PHE A 35 2.25 8.71 0.29
C PHE A 35 1.22 9.81 0.53
N ASP A 36 0.79 10.43 -0.56
CA ASP A 36 -0.50 11.13 -0.58
C ASP A 36 -1.48 10.35 -1.49
N ALA A 37 -2.65 10.92 -1.76
CA ALA A 37 -3.65 10.27 -2.61
C ALA A 37 -3.15 9.95 -4.03
N THR A 38 -2.04 10.57 -4.46
CA THR A 38 -1.59 10.69 -5.84
C THR A 38 -0.07 10.56 -6.06
N SER A 39 0.73 10.49 -5.00
CA SER A 39 2.19 10.54 -5.08
C SER A 39 2.87 9.72 -3.99
N LEU A 40 4.12 9.34 -4.26
CA LEU A 40 5.00 8.62 -3.35
C LEU A 40 6.26 9.45 -3.05
N VAL A 41 6.63 9.51 -1.78
CA VAL A 41 7.84 10.20 -1.28
C VAL A 41 8.67 9.25 -0.41
N HIS A 42 9.99 9.44 -0.39
CA HIS A 42 10.92 8.67 0.43
C HIS A 42 11.69 9.58 1.39
N TRP A 43 11.85 9.18 2.65
CA TRP A 43 12.67 9.92 3.61
C TRP A 43 14.15 9.60 3.43
N ASP A 44 14.97 10.60 3.14
CA ASP A 44 16.42 10.42 2.95
C ASP A 44 17.25 10.51 4.25
N GLY A 45 16.59 10.64 5.40
CA GLY A 45 17.21 10.91 6.70
C GLY A 45 17.08 12.37 7.15
N THR A 46 16.84 13.28 6.21
CA THR A 46 16.79 14.74 6.44
C THR A 46 15.55 15.41 5.86
N ALA A 47 15.03 14.91 4.75
CA ALA A 47 13.88 15.45 4.04
C ALA A 47 13.11 14.37 3.27
N TRP A 48 11.85 14.68 2.94
CA TRP A 48 11.02 13.89 2.03
C TRP A 48 11.41 14.20 0.59
N GLN A 49 11.76 13.17 -0.18
CA GLN A 49 12.14 13.25 -1.58
C GLN A 49 11.02 12.67 -2.45
N PRO A 50 10.50 13.40 -3.46
CA PRO A 50 9.56 12.86 -4.44
C PRO A 50 10.16 11.65 -5.16
N GLN A 51 9.37 10.58 -5.33
CA GLN A 51 9.78 9.34 -6.01
C GLN A 51 8.85 8.94 -7.16
N SER A 52 7.65 9.53 -7.25
CA SER A 52 6.76 9.36 -8.38
C SER A 52 6.29 10.71 -8.93
N GLU A 53 6.00 10.75 -10.22
CA GLU A 53 5.14 11.79 -10.78
C GLU A 53 3.71 11.62 -10.21
N PRO A 54 2.89 12.69 -10.12
CA PRO A 54 1.49 12.57 -9.73
C PRO A 54 0.74 11.62 -10.66
N PHE A 55 -0.09 10.71 -10.12
CA PHE A 55 -0.79 9.74 -10.95
C PHE A 55 -1.68 10.44 -12.01
N PRO A 56 -1.61 10.01 -13.29
CA PRO A 56 -2.61 10.42 -14.26
C PRO A 56 -3.99 9.98 -13.77
N ASP A 57 -4.99 10.87 -13.88
CA ASP A 57 -6.38 10.60 -13.52
C ASP A 57 -6.68 10.31 -12.03
N ALA A 58 -5.93 10.93 -11.10
CA ALA A 58 -6.28 10.94 -9.67
C ALA A 58 -7.74 11.33 -9.36
N ASP A 59 -8.32 12.19 -10.21
CA ASP A 59 -9.68 12.70 -10.09
C ASP A 59 -10.76 11.67 -10.50
N GLN A 60 -10.38 10.54 -11.15
CA GLN A 60 -11.32 9.50 -11.60
C GLN A 60 -11.57 8.40 -10.54
N GLY A 61 -11.11 8.57 -9.30
CA GLY A 61 -11.47 7.72 -8.16
C GLY A 61 -10.84 6.32 -8.13
N GLY A 62 -10.23 5.84 -9.22
CA GLY A 62 -9.57 4.53 -9.27
C GLY A 62 -8.20 4.46 -8.59
N TRP A 63 -7.51 5.60 -8.43
CA TRP A 63 -6.09 5.61 -8.02
C TRP A 63 -5.85 6.04 -6.57
N ARG A 64 -6.91 6.12 -5.75
CA ARG A 64 -6.77 6.46 -4.34
C ARG A 64 -5.92 5.41 -3.65
N VAL A 65 -4.82 5.85 -3.04
CA VAL A 65 -3.97 5.03 -2.18
C VAL A 65 -4.40 5.24 -0.73
N ASN A 66 -4.84 4.17 -0.09
CA ASN A 66 -5.27 4.14 1.31
C ASN A 66 -4.15 3.66 2.24
N ALA A 67 -3.31 2.74 1.76
CA ALA A 67 -2.17 2.21 2.50
C ALA A 67 -1.04 1.84 1.55
N ILE A 68 0.20 1.86 2.06
CA ILE A 68 1.38 1.35 1.36
C ILE A 68 2.16 0.39 2.24
N PHE A 69 2.94 -0.50 1.63
CA PHE A 69 3.92 -1.35 2.29
C PHE A 69 5.21 -1.42 1.46
N PRO A 70 6.33 -0.89 1.97
CA PRO A 70 7.62 -1.00 1.29
C PRO A 70 8.31 -2.33 1.58
N THR A 71 9.05 -2.81 0.58
CA THR A 71 9.78 -4.09 0.53
C THR A 71 11.17 -3.88 -0.07
N GLY A 72 11.97 -3.02 0.55
CA GLY A 72 13.27 -2.61 0.03
C GLY A 72 13.13 -1.73 -1.22
N ASN A 73 13.37 -2.29 -2.40
CA ASN A 73 13.33 -1.55 -3.67
C ASN A 73 11.96 -1.53 -4.35
N THR A 74 10.92 -2.02 -3.68
CA THR A 74 9.56 -2.00 -4.18
C THR A 74 8.63 -1.44 -3.11
N VAL A 75 7.74 -0.53 -3.48
CA VAL A 75 6.62 -0.09 -2.63
C VAL A 75 5.33 -0.60 -3.23
N TRP A 76 4.54 -1.30 -2.43
CA TRP A 76 3.19 -1.71 -2.77
C TRP A 76 2.20 -0.69 -2.20
N GLY A 77 1.18 -0.34 -2.97
CA GLY A 77 0.08 0.52 -2.53
C GLY A 77 -1.26 -0.13 -2.81
N VAL A 78 -2.23 0.13 -1.94
CA VAL A 78 -3.60 -0.36 -2.08
C VAL A 78 -4.61 0.73 -1.78
N GLY A 79 -5.78 0.64 -2.42
CA GLY A 79 -6.94 1.49 -2.17
C GLY A 79 -8.03 1.19 -3.19
N GLY A 80 -8.28 2.12 -4.10
CA GLY A 80 -9.15 1.88 -5.26
C GLY A 80 -8.57 0.86 -6.26
N ASN A 81 -7.26 0.61 -6.21
CA ASN A 81 -6.54 -0.42 -6.97
C ASN A 81 -5.35 -0.95 -6.15
N VAL A 82 -4.67 -1.98 -6.66
CA VAL A 82 -3.32 -2.36 -6.20
C VAL A 82 -2.28 -1.82 -7.17
N VAL A 83 -1.25 -1.19 -6.64
CA VAL A 83 -0.20 -0.50 -7.39
C VAL A 83 1.17 -0.88 -6.86
N LYS A 84 2.16 -0.95 -7.75
CA LYS A 84 3.55 -1.25 -7.42
C LYS A 84 4.48 -0.16 -7.97
N TRP A 85 5.39 0.33 -7.13
CA TRP A 85 6.48 1.22 -7.54
C TRP A 85 7.82 0.55 -7.30
N ASP A 86 8.65 0.47 -8.34
CA ASP A 86 10.06 0.10 -8.17
C ASP A 86 10.88 1.37 -7.92
N THR A 87 11.64 1.38 -6.83
CA THR A 87 12.37 2.56 -6.38
C THR A 87 13.50 2.91 -7.36
N GLY A 88 13.75 4.21 -7.56
CA GLY A 88 14.78 4.71 -8.48
C GLY A 88 14.35 4.84 -9.94
N LYS A 89 13.07 4.61 -10.27
CA LYS A 89 12.50 4.92 -11.59
C LYS A 89 11.19 5.70 -11.42
N PRO A 90 11.05 6.90 -12.01
CA PRO A 90 9.75 7.53 -12.15
C PRO A 90 8.97 6.76 -13.22
N SER A 91 8.31 5.68 -12.82
CA SER A 91 7.41 4.91 -13.69
C SER A 91 5.98 5.04 -13.18
N THR A 92 5.02 5.00 -14.12
CA THR A 92 3.62 4.73 -13.78
C THR A 92 3.58 3.41 -13.00
N PRO A 93 2.81 3.31 -11.90
CA PRO A 93 2.74 2.08 -11.14
C PRO A 93 2.29 0.91 -12.04
N ASP A 94 2.99 -0.22 -11.92
CA ASP A 94 2.60 -1.44 -12.61
C ASP A 94 1.34 -2.01 -11.94
N LEU A 95 0.39 -2.46 -12.77
CA LEU A 95 -0.80 -3.19 -12.35
C LEU A 95 -0.57 -4.67 -12.69
N PRO A 96 -0.14 -5.53 -11.76
CA PRO A 96 0.04 -6.94 -12.07
C PRO A 96 -1.33 -7.52 -12.42
N ALA A 97 -1.49 -8.04 -13.63
CA ALA A 97 -2.74 -8.69 -14.01
C ALA A 97 -3.02 -9.89 -13.07
N PRO A 98 -4.28 -10.17 -12.69
CA PRO A 98 -5.50 -9.45 -13.04
C PRO A 98 -5.90 -8.41 -11.96
N ALA A 99 -5.10 -7.37 -11.68
CA ALA A 99 -5.56 -6.26 -10.82
C ALA A 99 -6.64 -5.38 -11.49
N GLN A 100 -6.77 -5.43 -12.82
CA GLN A 100 -7.80 -4.70 -13.56
C GLN A 100 -9.15 -5.41 -13.49
N GLY A 101 -10.17 -4.71 -13.00
CA GLY A 101 -11.55 -5.21 -12.96
C GLY A 101 -12.00 -5.82 -11.64
N PHE A 102 -11.22 -5.72 -10.56
CA PHE A 102 -11.70 -6.05 -9.20
C PHE A 102 -12.74 -5.07 -8.65
N PHE A 103 -12.96 -3.94 -9.34
CA PHE A 103 -13.71 -2.80 -8.85
C PHE A 103 -14.92 -2.53 -9.76
N GLY A 104 -16.09 -2.76 -9.18
CA GLY A 104 -17.42 -2.38 -9.66
C GLY A 104 -18.14 -1.70 -8.49
N PRO A 105 -19.35 -1.17 -8.70
CA PRO A 105 -20.06 -0.32 -7.72
C PRO A 105 -20.33 -0.98 -6.36
N ASP A 106 -20.15 -2.30 -6.24
CA ASP A 106 -20.39 -3.07 -5.03
C ASP A 106 -19.12 -3.44 -4.23
N TYR A 107 -17.93 -3.01 -4.67
CA TYR A 107 -16.67 -3.40 -4.05
C TYR A 107 -16.07 -2.32 -3.15
N TYR A 108 -15.90 -2.67 -1.87
CA TYR A 108 -15.15 -1.87 -0.90
C TYR A 108 -13.68 -1.75 -1.34
N GLU A 109 -13.13 -0.53 -1.22
CA GLU A 109 -11.71 -0.27 -1.42
C GLU A 109 -10.85 -1.16 -0.50
N LEU A 110 -9.65 -1.51 -0.98
CA LEU A 110 -8.64 -2.15 -0.14
C LEU A 110 -8.16 -1.14 0.92
N THR A 111 -8.04 -1.58 2.15
CA THR A 111 -7.74 -0.70 3.29
C THR A 111 -6.37 -0.97 3.89
N SER A 112 -5.79 -2.14 3.63
CA SER A 112 -4.54 -2.55 4.25
C SER A 112 -3.76 -3.50 3.37
N VAL A 113 -2.44 -3.41 3.45
CA VAL A 113 -1.47 -4.21 2.71
C VAL A 113 -0.29 -4.56 3.62
N TRP A 114 0.20 -5.79 3.46
CA TRP A 114 1.39 -6.30 4.12
C TRP A 114 2.18 -7.16 3.13
N ALA A 115 3.50 -7.20 3.25
CA ALA A 115 4.33 -8.04 2.39
C ALA A 115 5.51 -8.65 3.18
N SER A 116 5.82 -9.91 2.87
CA SER A 116 7.05 -10.56 3.36
C SER A 116 8.23 -10.31 2.42
N SER A 117 7.94 -10.11 1.14
CA SER A 117 8.88 -9.80 0.06
C SER A 117 8.16 -9.14 -1.11
N PRO A 118 8.87 -8.60 -2.13
CA PRO A 118 8.22 -8.11 -3.34
C PRO A 118 7.38 -9.15 -4.09
N ASP A 119 7.59 -10.44 -3.82
CA ASP A 119 6.93 -11.57 -4.47
C ASP A 119 5.91 -12.29 -3.56
N ASP A 120 5.63 -11.77 -2.37
CA ASP A 120 4.63 -12.32 -1.45
C ASP A 120 3.95 -11.19 -0.68
N VAL A 121 2.80 -10.77 -1.21
CA VAL A 121 2.08 -9.57 -0.78
C VAL A 121 0.63 -9.89 -0.53
N TRP A 122 0.10 -9.42 0.58
CA TRP A 122 -1.26 -9.63 1.01
C TRP A 122 -1.97 -8.29 1.16
N ALA A 123 -3.21 -8.21 0.69
CA ALA A 123 -4.05 -7.04 0.87
C ALA A 123 -5.45 -7.45 1.32
N CYS A 124 -6.12 -6.59 2.08
CA CYS A 124 -7.51 -6.80 2.46
C CYS A 124 -8.35 -5.53 2.40
N GLY A 125 -9.66 -5.72 2.30
CA GLY A 125 -10.67 -4.67 2.39
C GLY A 125 -12.06 -5.23 2.08
N GLY A 126 -13.10 -4.69 2.69
CA GLY A 126 -14.43 -5.30 2.59
C GLY A 126 -14.39 -6.73 3.10
N THR A 127 -14.95 -7.67 2.37
CA THR A 127 -14.88 -9.12 2.69
C THR A 127 -13.77 -9.85 1.92
N GLN A 128 -12.81 -9.11 1.36
CA GLN A 128 -11.82 -9.64 0.43
C GLN A 128 -10.43 -9.70 1.02
N VAL A 129 -9.71 -10.74 0.60
CA VAL A 129 -8.27 -10.84 0.73
C VAL A 129 -7.67 -11.12 -0.65
N LEU A 130 -6.60 -10.42 -0.99
CA LEU A 130 -5.80 -10.64 -2.17
C LEU A 130 -4.42 -11.14 -1.76
N HIS A 131 -3.85 -12.06 -2.52
CA HIS A 131 -2.49 -12.57 -2.34
C HIS A 131 -1.73 -12.58 -3.66
N TRP A 132 -0.59 -11.90 -3.69
CA TRP A 132 0.38 -11.94 -4.79
C TRP A 132 1.42 -13.01 -4.50
N ASP A 133 1.65 -13.90 -5.47
CA ASP A 133 2.63 -15.00 -5.35
C ASP A 133 3.91 -14.78 -6.21
N GLY A 134 4.17 -13.53 -6.60
CA GLY A 134 5.27 -13.18 -7.51
C GLY A 134 4.89 -13.27 -8.99
N HIS A 135 3.76 -13.89 -9.32
CA HIS A 135 3.35 -14.14 -10.70
C HIS A 135 1.91 -13.69 -10.97
N ALA A 136 1.00 -13.91 -10.02
CA ALA A 136 -0.42 -13.62 -10.14
C ALA A 136 -1.04 -13.21 -8.81
N TRP A 137 -2.12 -12.41 -8.89
CA TRP A 137 -3.01 -12.15 -7.76
C TRP A 137 -4.06 -13.24 -7.63
N HIS A 138 -4.13 -13.85 -6.45
CA HIS A 138 -5.19 -14.75 -6.02
C HIS A 138 -6.18 -13.99 -5.14
N ARG A 139 -7.47 -14.20 -5.38
CA ARG A 139 -8.54 -13.52 -4.65
C ARG A 139 -9.34 -14.49 -3.81
N PHE A 140 -9.51 -14.14 -2.54
CA PHE A 140 -10.30 -14.87 -1.58
C PHE A 140 -11.45 -13.97 -1.09
N HIS A 141 -12.64 -14.56 -1.04
CA HIS A 141 -13.78 -13.94 -0.39
C HIS A 141 -14.02 -14.68 0.92
N LEU A 142 -13.85 -13.98 2.04
CA LEU A 142 -14.06 -14.57 3.35
C LEU A 142 -15.50 -14.30 3.81
N PRO A 143 -16.14 -15.25 4.49
CA PRO A 143 -17.46 -15.03 5.06
C PRO A 143 -17.41 -13.95 6.16
N GLY A 144 -18.56 -13.42 6.56
CA GLY A 144 -18.63 -12.55 7.74
C GLY A 144 -18.37 -11.07 7.46
N PRO A 145 -17.99 -10.30 8.51
CA PRO A 145 -17.97 -8.85 8.45
C PRO A 145 -16.74 -8.32 7.69
N ARG A 146 -16.72 -7.00 7.47
CA ARG A 146 -15.64 -6.31 6.75
C ARG A 146 -14.30 -6.42 7.48
N LEU A 147 -13.26 -6.78 6.73
CA LEU A 147 -11.84 -6.72 7.07
C LEU A 147 -11.31 -5.29 6.90
N VAL A 148 -10.44 -4.90 7.82
CA VAL A 148 -9.89 -3.54 7.91
C VAL A 148 -8.38 -3.50 7.91
N ALA A 149 -7.72 -4.54 8.44
CA ALA A 149 -6.27 -4.60 8.56
C ALA A 149 -5.72 -6.00 8.30
N ILE A 150 -4.53 -6.05 7.71
CA ILE A 150 -3.77 -7.29 7.47
C ILE A 150 -2.32 -7.10 7.89
N ALA A 151 -1.74 -8.12 8.52
CA ALA A 151 -0.34 -8.15 8.93
C ALA A 151 0.16 -9.60 8.95
N GLY A 152 1.47 -9.80 8.85
CA GLY A 152 2.04 -11.14 8.84
C GLY A 152 3.49 -11.20 9.28
N SER A 153 4.02 -12.42 9.26
CA SER A 153 5.42 -12.74 9.47
C SER A 153 5.76 -14.04 8.71
N GLY A 154 6.71 -13.97 7.79
CA GLY A 154 7.03 -15.11 6.92
C GLY A 154 5.82 -15.55 6.09
N HIS A 155 5.36 -16.78 6.29
CA HIS A 155 4.20 -17.34 5.59
C HIS A 155 2.89 -17.25 6.40
N ASP A 156 2.93 -16.75 7.63
CA ASP A 156 1.75 -16.63 8.49
C ASP A 156 1.19 -15.21 8.42
N VAL A 157 -0.10 -15.10 8.08
CA VAL A 157 -0.78 -13.82 7.85
C VAL A 157 -2.09 -13.80 8.63
N TRP A 158 -2.43 -12.65 9.19
CA TRP A 158 -3.66 -12.42 9.92
C TRP A 158 -4.43 -11.25 9.32
N ALA A 159 -5.69 -11.48 9.00
CA ALA A 159 -6.62 -10.43 8.61
C ALA A 159 -7.65 -10.22 9.72
N VAL A 160 -7.88 -8.97 10.09
CA VAL A 160 -8.82 -8.59 11.16
C VAL A 160 -9.88 -7.63 10.64
N GLY A 161 -11.04 -7.66 11.26
CA GLY A 161 -12.20 -6.91 10.78
C GLY A 161 -13.18 -6.49 11.87
N ASP A 162 -14.26 -5.87 11.41
CA ASP A 162 -15.40 -5.47 12.21
C ASP A 162 -15.93 -6.64 13.04
N LEU A 163 -16.55 -6.34 14.19
CA LEU A 163 -17.06 -7.34 15.15
C LEU A 163 -15.99 -8.28 15.73
N GLY A 164 -14.71 -7.93 15.61
CA GLY A 164 -13.60 -8.70 16.19
C GLY A 164 -13.27 -9.98 15.43
N VAL A 165 -13.64 -10.08 14.14
CA VAL A 165 -13.25 -11.23 13.32
C VAL A 165 -11.74 -11.26 13.14
N ILE A 166 -11.18 -12.46 13.23
CA ILE A 166 -9.77 -12.74 12.98
C ILE A 166 -9.70 -13.96 12.07
N TYR A 167 -9.02 -13.81 10.94
CA TYR A 167 -8.66 -14.91 10.06
C TYR A 167 -7.16 -15.14 10.14
N HIS A 168 -6.77 -16.40 10.31
CA HIS A 168 -5.39 -16.85 10.10
C HIS A 168 -5.32 -17.45 8.70
N LEU A 169 -4.36 -16.97 7.93
CA LEU A 169 -4.10 -17.30 6.54
C LEU A 169 -2.65 -17.76 6.43
N ARG A 170 -2.39 -18.62 5.44
CA ARG A 170 -1.05 -19.13 5.19
C ARG A 170 -0.69 -18.97 3.73
N GLY A 171 0.45 -18.34 3.45
CA GLY A 171 1.08 -18.32 2.13
C GLY A 171 1.59 -19.70 1.74
N PRO A 172 1.75 -19.99 0.44
CA PRO A 172 2.20 -21.31 -0.01
C PRO A 172 3.53 -21.68 0.66
N ASP A 173 3.53 -22.82 1.35
CA ASP A 173 4.76 -23.45 1.81
C ASP A 173 5.60 -23.71 0.54
N GLY A 174 6.84 -23.23 0.45
CA GLY A 174 7.70 -23.33 -0.74
C GLY A 174 8.09 -24.75 -1.20
N ARG A 175 7.29 -25.78 -0.85
CA ARG A 175 7.39 -27.15 -1.33
C ARG A 175 6.36 -27.39 -2.43
N ARG A 176 6.86 -27.43 -3.66
CA ARG A 176 6.21 -28.15 -4.77
C ARG A 176 6.25 -29.65 -4.50
#